data_AF-A0A453L180-F1
#
_entry.id   AF-A0A453L180-F1
#
_cell.length_a   1.000
_cell.length_b   1.000
_cell.length_c   1.000
_cell.angle_alpha   90.00
_cell.angle_beta   90.00
_cell.angle_gamma   90.00
#
_symmetry.space_group_name_H-M   'P 1'
#
loop_
_entity.id
_entity.type
_entity.pdbx_description
1 polymer ?
#
loop_
_entity_poly.entity_id
_entity_poly.type
_entity_poly.pdbx_seq_one_letter_code
_entity_poly.pdbx_strand_id
1 'polypeptide(L)'
;MPGVESGNGGQFTYFLTAPMQAFCQLAGITPDIDSDTYANAENILFSALEQYEEILSTSVGLNIVWGQILPDPFLRRLILRFIFCRAVLFYFHPEEHGEHLPTCLPSLPESVSPNAKAIKTPILLLAENLVVSNRFHFGNRT
;
A
#
# COMPACT_ATOMS: atom_id res chain seq x y z
N MET A 1 2.48 3.84 34.08
CA MET A 1 3.75 3.33 33.54
C MET A 1 4.03 4.07 32.25
N PRO A 2 5.27 4.55 32.06
CA PRO A 2 5.63 5.57 31.09
C PRO A 2 5.56 5.03 29.66
N GLY A 3 5.34 5.95 28.72
CA GLY A 3 5.24 5.69 27.29
C GLY A 3 6.37 4.81 26.78
N VAL A 4 6.00 3.69 26.19
CA VAL A 4 6.86 3.01 25.24
C VAL A 4 6.71 3.79 23.94
N GLU A 5 7.58 4.78 23.76
CA GLU A 5 7.96 5.21 22.41
C GLU A 5 8.69 4.03 21.78
N SER A 6 7.94 3.08 21.23
CA SER A 6 8.48 1.95 20.49
C SER A 6 9.21 2.53 19.29
N GLY A 7 10.55 2.38 19.26
CA GLY A 7 11.46 2.96 18.26
C GLY A 7 10.87 2.97 16.86
N ASN A 8 10.27 4.11 16.49
CA ASN A 8 9.36 4.20 15.35
C ASN A 8 10.18 4.64 14.14
N GLY A 9 10.81 3.68 13.45
CA GLY A 9 10.81 3.82 12.00
C GLY A 9 9.35 3.97 11.61
N GLY A 10 8.94 5.16 11.13
CA GLY A 10 7.52 5.48 10.99
C GLY A 10 6.79 4.41 10.18
N GLN A 11 5.50 4.16 10.46
CA GLN A 11 4.66 3.18 9.74
C GLN A 11 4.90 3.22 8.22
N PHE A 12 5.02 4.42 7.66
CA PHE A 12 5.40 4.66 6.28
C PHE A 12 6.72 3.99 5.88
N THR A 13 7.81 4.22 6.60
CA THR A 13 9.11 3.58 6.36
C THR A 13 9.01 2.07 6.42
N TYR A 14 8.21 1.52 7.34
CA TYR A 14 8.04 0.08 7.44
C TYR A 14 7.34 -0.51 6.21
N PHE A 15 6.29 0.15 5.69
CA PHE A 15 5.69 -0.24 4.41
C PHE A 15 6.67 -0.20 3.23
N LEU A 16 7.57 0.79 3.21
CA LEU A 16 8.55 0.91 2.12
C LEU A 16 9.60 -0.21 2.14
N THR A 17 9.88 -0.81 3.29
CA THR A 17 10.90 -1.87 3.41
C THR A 17 10.31 -3.28 3.47
N ALA A 18 9.19 -3.44 4.17
CA ALA A 18 8.52 -4.71 4.47
C ALA A 18 6.98 -4.56 4.43
N PRO A 19 6.38 -4.39 3.24
CA PRO A 19 4.98 -4.02 3.07
C PRO A 19 3.96 -4.98 3.70
N MET A 20 4.19 -6.29 3.60
CA MET A 20 3.25 -7.29 4.16
C MET A 20 3.29 -7.28 5.69
N GLN A 21 4.48 -7.24 6.28
CA GLN A 21 4.62 -7.17 7.73
C GLN A 21 4.08 -5.85 8.28
N ALA A 22 4.27 -4.74 7.57
CA ALA A 22 3.68 -3.46 7.92
C ALA A 22 2.15 -3.49 7.87
N PHE A 23 1.57 -4.14 6.85
CA PHE A 23 0.11 -4.36 6.78
C PHE A 23 -0.38 -5.18 7.98
N CYS A 24 0.27 -6.30 8.29
CA CYS A 24 -0.10 -7.15 9.42
C CYS A 24 -0.02 -6.39 10.75
N GLN A 25 1.07 -5.65 10.97
CA GLN A 25 1.25 -4.85 12.17
C GLN A 25 0.15 -3.77 12.28
N LEU A 26 -0.14 -3.06 11.19
CA LEU A 26 -1.17 -2.03 11.16
C LEU A 26 -2.56 -2.61 11.46
N ALA A 27 -2.89 -3.75 10.86
CA ALA A 27 -4.17 -4.44 11.06
C ALA A 27 -4.29 -5.14 12.43
N GLY A 28 -3.22 -5.18 13.22
CA GLY A 28 -3.19 -5.82 14.54
C GLY A 28 -3.17 -7.36 14.46
N ILE A 29 -2.61 -7.91 13.38
CA ILE A 29 -2.50 -9.35 13.16
C ILE A 29 -1.35 -9.91 14.02
N THR A 30 -1.64 -10.99 14.75
CA THR A 30 -0.70 -11.69 15.63
C THR A 30 0.26 -12.61 14.84
N PRO A 31 1.43 -12.96 15.40
CA PRO A 31 2.40 -13.83 14.74
C PRO A 31 1.91 -15.27 14.45
N ASP A 32 0.81 -15.70 15.06
CA ASP A 32 0.25 -17.07 14.92
C ASP A 32 -0.63 -17.27 13.67
N ILE A 33 -0.48 -16.40 12.66
CA ILE A 33 -1.17 -16.58 11.37
C ILE A 33 -0.69 -17.88 10.71
N ASP A 34 -1.63 -18.64 10.13
CA ASP A 34 -1.25 -19.87 9.43
C ASP A 34 -0.38 -19.55 8.19
N SER A 35 0.58 -20.44 7.93
CA SER A 35 1.58 -20.23 6.88
C SER A 35 0.97 -20.15 5.48
N ASP A 36 -0.12 -20.86 5.22
CA ASP A 36 -0.76 -20.90 3.89
C ASP A 36 -1.52 -19.59 3.63
N THR A 37 -2.24 -19.07 4.63
CA THR A 37 -2.92 -17.77 4.55
C THR A 37 -1.91 -16.63 4.41
N TYR A 38 -0.79 -16.66 5.14
CA TYR A 38 0.27 -15.66 4.98
C TYR A 38 0.92 -15.73 3.60
N ALA A 39 1.22 -16.93 3.09
CA ALA A 39 1.76 -17.12 1.75
C ALA A 39 0.77 -16.64 0.67
N ASN A 40 -0.54 -16.88 0.85
CA ASN A 40 -1.56 -16.36 -0.05
C ASN A 40 -1.61 -14.82 -0.03
N ALA A 41 -1.47 -14.19 1.15
CA ALA A 41 -1.40 -12.74 1.27
C ALA A 41 -0.18 -12.16 0.54
N GLU A 42 1.00 -12.77 0.69
CA GLU A 42 2.21 -12.37 -0.05
C GLU A 42 2.01 -12.49 -1.57
N ASN A 43 1.32 -13.55 -2.04
CA ASN A 43 0.99 -13.68 -3.46
C ASN A 43 0.04 -12.59 -3.96
N ILE A 44 -1.00 -12.24 -3.17
CA ILE A 44 -1.90 -11.13 -3.51
C ILE A 44 -1.12 -9.81 -3.61
N LEU A 45 -0.23 -9.55 -2.64
CA LEU A 45 0.62 -8.36 -2.65
C LEU A 45 1.56 -8.36 -3.87
N PHE A 46 2.21 -9.48 -4.17
CA PHE A 46 3.10 -9.61 -5.31
C PHE A 46 2.38 -9.30 -6.63
N SER A 47 1.23 -9.95 -6.86
CA SER A 47 0.39 -9.68 -8.05
C SER A 47 -0.11 -8.24 -8.11
N ALA A 48 -0.41 -7.62 -6.97
CA ALA A 48 -0.78 -6.21 -6.91
C ALA A 48 0.37 -5.31 -7.39
N LEU A 49 1.59 -5.56 -6.91
CA LEU A 49 2.76 -4.76 -7.29
C LEU A 49 3.10 -4.91 -8.78
N GLU A 50 2.96 -6.12 -9.35
CA GLU A 50 3.10 -6.35 -10.80
C GLU A 50 2.05 -5.56 -11.59
N GLN A 51 0.79 -5.58 -11.14
CA GLN A 51 -0.28 -4.83 -11.77
C GLN A 51 -0.02 -3.31 -11.71
N TYR A 52 0.49 -2.80 -10.59
CA TYR A 52 0.81 -1.38 -10.44
C TYR A 52 1.95 -0.98 -11.39
N GLU A 53 2.93 -1.85 -11.57
CA GLU A 53 4.05 -1.66 -12.52
C GLU A 53 3.54 -1.60 -13.96
N GLU A 54 2.64 -2.51 -14.35
CA GLU A 54 2.01 -2.52 -15.67
C GLU A 54 1.25 -1.22 -15.92
N ILE A 55 0.43 -0.77 -14.95
CA ILE A 55 -0.34 0.48 -15.05
C ILE A 55 0.59 1.68 -15.23
N LEU A 56 1.68 1.77 -14.46
CA LEU A 56 2.62 2.87 -14.56
C LEU A 56 3.36 2.86 -15.91
N SER A 57 3.78 1.69 -16.36
CA SER A 57 4.56 1.53 -17.59
C SER A 57 3.74 1.82 -18.85
N THR A 58 2.42 1.66 -18.77
CA THR A 58 1.48 1.91 -19.88
C THR A 58 0.73 3.25 -19.77
N SER A 59 0.96 4.00 -18.69
CA SER A 59 0.26 5.26 -18.42
C SER A 59 0.66 6.35 -19.43
N VAL A 60 -0.32 6.83 -20.18
CA VAL A 60 -0.14 7.98 -21.09
C VAL A 60 -0.14 9.27 -20.29
N GLY A 61 0.84 10.15 -20.54
CA GLY A 61 0.94 11.43 -19.85
C GLY A 61 1.63 11.36 -18.49
N LEU A 62 2.31 10.24 -18.19
CA LEU A 62 3.18 10.14 -17.03
C LEU A 62 4.29 11.20 -17.12
N ASN A 63 4.54 11.91 -16.02
CA ASN A 63 5.59 12.93 -15.96
C ASN A 63 6.94 12.34 -16.40
N ILE A 64 7.69 13.06 -17.23
CA ILE A 64 8.96 12.61 -17.80
C ILE A 64 9.98 12.13 -16.75
N VAL A 65 9.93 12.68 -15.53
CA VAL A 65 10.78 12.26 -14.41
C VAL A 65 10.55 10.79 -14.05
N TRP A 66 9.32 10.30 -14.13
CA TRP A 66 9.02 8.89 -13.91
C TRP A 66 9.66 7.99 -14.98
N GLY A 67 9.84 8.47 -16.20
CA GLY A 67 10.59 7.76 -17.24
C GLY A 67 12.08 7.56 -16.89
N GLN A 68 12.63 8.36 -15.97
CA GLN A 68 14.00 8.20 -15.47
C GLN A 68 14.05 7.36 -14.18
N ILE A 69 13.00 7.42 -13.36
CA ILE A 69 12.91 6.70 -12.08
C ILE A 69 12.55 5.23 -12.29
N LEU A 70 11.54 4.93 -13.12
CA LEU A 70 11.01 3.58 -13.29
C LEU A 70 12.01 2.58 -13.88
N PRO A 71 12.99 2.94 -14.74
CA PRO A 71 14.03 2.00 -15.14
C PRO A 71 14.91 1.49 -13.98
N ASP A 72 15.10 2.29 -12.93
CA ASP A 72 15.86 1.88 -11.75
C ASP A 72 15.07 0.84 -10.93
N PRO A 73 15.59 -0.38 -10.70
CA PRO A 73 14.84 -1.44 -10.04
C PRO A 73 14.52 -1.14 -8.57
N PHE A 74 15.40 -0.41 -7.88
CA PHE A 74 15.20 -0.08 -6.47
C PHE A 74 14.14 1.00 -6.33
N LEU A 75 14.26 2.09 -7.10
CA LEU A 75 13.28 3.18 -7.08
C LEU A 75 11.93 2.72 -7.60
N ARG A 76 11.89 1.87 -8.65
CA ARG A 76 10.64 1.25 -9.11
C ARG A 76 9.97 0.49 -7.97
N ARG A 77 10.69 -0.43 -7.31
CA ARG A 77 10.17 -1.18 -6.17
C ARG A 77 9.70 -0.27 -5.04
N LEU A 78 10.44 0.81 -4.76
CA LEU A 78 10.09 1.78 -3.73
C LEU A 78 8.77 2.50 -4.05
N ILE A 79 8.56 2.91 -5.30
CA ILE A 79 7.33 3.57 -5.75
C ILE A 79 6.13 2.62 -5.72
N LEU A 80 6.31 1.35 -6.12
CA LEU A 80 5.22 0.36 -6.05
C LEU A 80 4.79 0.12 -4.59
N ARG A 81 5.76 0.01 -3.68
CA ARG A 81 5.49 -0.09 -2.23
C ARG A 81 4.86 1.17 -1.66
N PHE A 82 5.26 2.35 -2.14
CA PHE A 82 4.62 3.62 -1.80
C PHE A 82 3.14 3.64 -2.20
N ILE A 83 2.81 3.20 -3.43
CA ILE A 83 1.42 3.11 -3.92
C ILE A 83 0.59 2.20 -3.01
N PHE A 84 1.13 1.01 -2.70
CA PHE A 84 0.50 0.07 -1.79
C PHE A 84 0.27 0.70 -0.40
N CYS A 85 1.31 1.29 0.20
CA CYS A 85 1.23 1.97 1.50
C CYS A 85 0.13 3.03 1.53
N ARG A 86 0.13 3.92 0.53
CA ARG A 86 -0.84 5.00 0.41
C ARG A 86 -2.27 4.46 0.34
N ALA A 87 -2.51 3.39 -0.41
CA ALA A 87 -3.82 2.74 -0.52
C ALA A 87 -4.26 2.09 0.79
N VAL A 88 -3.37 1.36 1.47
CA VAL A 88 -3.64 0.75 2.78
C VAL A 88 -4.04 1.82 3.79
N LEU A 89 -3.27 2.90 3.91
CA LEU A 89 -3.54 3.99 4.85
C LEU A 89 -4.85 4.73 4.50
N PHE A 90 -5.17 4.89 3.21
CA PHE A 90 -6.41 5.50 2.75
C PHE A 90 -7.67 4.75 3.19
N TYR A 91 -7.60 3.42 3.18
CA TYR A 91 -8.71 2.57 3.60
C TYR A 91 -8.72 2.31 5.10
N PHE A 92 -7.57 2.34 5.77
CA PHE A 92 -7.47 2.08 7.20
C PHE A 92 -7.83 3.29 8.08
N HIS A 93 -7.41 4.50 7.69
CA HIS A 93 -7.69 5.73 8.44
C HIS A 93 -8.71 6.60 7.69
N PRO A 94 -9.97 6.64 8.14
CA PRO A 94 -11.02 7.34 7.42
C PRO A 94 -11.12 8.85 7.66
N GLU A 95 -10.12 9.53 8.24
CA GLU A 95 -10.29 10.95 8.58
C GLU A 95 -10.49 11.87 7.37
N GLU A 96 -11.31 12.90 7.55
CA GLU A 96 -11.92 13.70 6.46
C GLU A 96 -10.93 14.54 5.65
N HIS A 97 -9.72 14.79 6.16
CA HIS A 97 -8.78 15.75 5.55
C HIS A 97 -7.59 15.12 4.84
N GLY A 98 -7.42 13.80 4.87
CA GLY A 98 -6.32 13.11 4.18
C GLY A 98 -4.91 13.52 4.63
N GLU A 99 -4.78 14.29 5.72
CA GLU A 99 -3.52 14.86 6.22
C GLU A 99 -2.50 13.78 6.63
N HIS A 100 -2.96 12.54 6.84
CA HIS A 100 -2.12 11.39 7.18
C HIS A 100 -1.64 10.58 5.95
N LEU A 101 -2.04 10.95 4.73
CA LEU A 101 -1.68 10.18 3.54
C LEU A 101 -0.33 10.62 2.98
N PRO A 102 0.57 9.67 2.69
CA PRO A 102 1.85 10.02 2.10
C PRO A 102 1.66 10.56 0.69
N THR A 103 2.31 11.68 0.40
CA THR A 103 2.36 12.32 -0.92
C THR A 103 3.75 12.19 -1.53
N CYS A 104 3.85 12.16 -2.86
CA CYS A 104 5.13 12.18 -3.57
C CYS A 104 5.13 13.25 -4.67
N LEU A 105 6.34 13.70 -5.03
CA LEU A 105 6.57 14.63 -6.14
C LEU A 105 7.55 13.99 -7.15
N PRO A 106 7.28 14.08 -8.47
CA PRO A 106 6.04 14.57 -9.07
C PRO A 106 4.84 13.70 -8.65
N SER A 107 3.62 14.21 -8.82
CA SER A 107 2.43 13.43 -8.46
C SER A 107 2.31 12.18 -9.35
N LEU A 108 1.77 11.11 -8.79
CA LEU A 108 1.42 9.90 -9.51
C LEU A 108 0.13 10.09 -10.32
N PRO A 109 -0.06 9.35 -11.42
CA PRO A 109 -1.27 9.44 -12.23
C PRO A 109 -2.49 8.91 -11.48
N GLU A 110 -3.69 9.35 -11.87
CA GLU A 110 -4.96 8.92 -11.26
C GLU A 110 -5.21 7.41 -11.41
N SER A 111 -4.58 6.76 -12.40
CA SER A 111 -4.66 5.31 -12.60
C SER A 111 -4.09 4.49 -11.43
N VAL A 112 -3.26 5.10 -10.57
CA VAL A 112 -2.76 4.49 -9.33
C VAL A 112 -3.23 5.23 -8.07
N SER A 113 -4.35 5.98 -8.16
CA SER A 113 -4.98 6.54 -6.97
C SER A 113 -5.60 5.44 -6.11
N PRO A 114 -5.74 5.62 -4.78
CA PRO A 114 -6.37 4.63 -3.91
C PRO A 114 -7.76 4.21 -4.38
N ASN A 115 -8.51 5.11 -5.00
CA ASN A 115 -9.86 4.87 -5.51
C ASN A 115 -9.90 4.09 -6.85
N ALA A 116 -8.80 4.02 -7.58
CA ALA A 116 -8.74 3.23 -8.81
C ALA A 116 -9.01 1.75 -8.50
N LYS A 117 -9.86 1.12 -9.31
CA LYS A 117 -10.31 -0.27 -9.08
C LYS A 117 -9.14 -1.25 -8.93
N ALA A 118 -8.10 -1.09 -9.75
CA ALA A 118 -6.90 -1.93 -9.72
C ALA A 118 -6.12 -1.77 -8.40
N ILE A 119 -6.17 -0.61 -7.75
CA ILE A 119 -5.52 -0.36 -6.46
C ILE A 119 -6.40 -0.84 -5.30
N LYS A 120 -7.72 -0.57 -5.36
CA LYS A 120 -8.68 -0.96 -4.33
C LYS A 120 -8.82 -2.48 -4.16
N THR A 121 -8.87 -3.20 -5.28
CA THR A 121 -9.22 -4.64 -5.28
C THR A 121 -8.23 -5.48 -4.47
N PRO A 122 -6.90 -5.35 -4.64
CA PRO A 122 -5.95 -6.09 -3.83
C PRO A 122 -6.01 -5.78 -2.34
N ILE A 123 -6.29 -4.52 -1.95
CA ILE A 123 -6.42 -4.16 -0.52
C ILE A 123 -7.63 -4.86 0.11
N LEU A 124 -8.75 -4.92 -0.62
CA LEU A 124 -9.93 -5.67 -0.17
C LEU A 124 -9.62 -7.16 -0.03
N LEU A 125 -9.02 -7.77 -1.07
CA LEU A 125 -8.65 -9.20 -1.04
C LEU A 125 -7.69 -9.53 0.10
N LEU A 126 -6.69 -8.69 0.37
CA LEU A 126 -5.79 -8.85 1.51
C LEU A 126 -6.55 -8.79 2.83
N ALA A 127 -7.42 -7.79 3.00
CA ALA A 127 -8.19 -7.63 4.22
C ALA A 127 -9.16 -8.80 4.46
N GLU A 128 -9.76 -9.34 3.39
CA GLU A 128 -10.64 -10.52 3.44
C GLU A 128 -9.86 -11.79 3.75
N ASN A 129 -8.75 -12.04 3.04
CA ASN A 129 -7.87 -13.19 3.27
C ASN A 129 -7.36 -13.23 4.72
N LEU A 130 -7.07 -12.06 5.29
CA LEU A 130 -6.54 -11.93 6.65
C LEU A 130 -7.64 -11.72 7.70
N VAL A 131 -8.91 -11.73 7.31
CA VAL A 131 -10.07 -11.58 8.20
C VAL A 131 -10.04 -10.27 9.02
N VAL A 132 -9.56 -9.19 8.39
CA VAL A 132 -9.45 -7.84 8.97
C VAL A 132 -10.24 -6.78 8.20
N SER A 133 -11.12 -7.16 7.27
CA SER A 133 -11.94 -6.22 6.47
C SER A 133 -12.74 -5.23 7.30
N ASN A 134 -13.12 -5.57 8.54
CA ASN A 134 -13.82 -4.67 9.47
C ASN A 134 -12.96 -3.50 9.97
N ARG A 135 -11.63 -3.53 9.76
CA ARG A 135 -10.70 -2.44 10.07
C ARG A 135 -10.53 -1.45 8.91
N PHE A 136 -11.11 -1.74 7.75
CA PHE A 136 -10.94 -0.96 6.53
C PHE A 136 -12.29 -0.41 6.03
N HIS A 137 -12.24 0.78 5.42
CA HIS A 137 -13.40 1.55 4.99
C HIS A 137 -13.47 1.65 3.45
N PHE A 138 -13.99 0.62 2.78
CA PHE A 138 -14.03 0.53 1.32
C PHE A 138 -15.17 1.29 0.62
N GLY A 139 -15.86 2.22 1.30
CA GLY A 139 -16.90 3.06 0.68
C GLY A 139 -16.35 3.91 -0.49
N ASN A 140 -17.22 4.35 -1.41
CA ASN A 140 -16.81 5.29 -2.46
C ASN A 140 -16.48 6.64 -1.82
N ARG A 141 -15.19 7.01 -1.86
CA ARG A 141 -14.67 8.28 -1.36
C ARG A 141 -14.31 9.12 -2.58
N THR A 142 -15.02 10.23 -2.79
CA THR A 142 -14.71 11.22 -3.84
C THR A 142 -13.58 12.12 -3.40
#